data_AF-A0A2L0CE58-F1
#
_entry.id   AF-A0A2L0CE58-F1
#
_cell.length_a   1.000
_cell.length_b   1.000
_cell.length_c   1.000
_cell.angle_alpha   90.00
_cell.angle_beta   90.00
_cell.angle_gamma   90.00
#
_symmetry.space_group_name_H-M   'P 1'
#
loop_
_entity.id
_entity.type
_entity.pdbx_description
1 polymer ?
#
loop_
_entity_poly.entity_id
_entity_poly.type
_entity_poly.pdbx_seq_one_letter_code
_entity_poly.pdbx_strand_id
1 'polypeptide(L)'
;GLRAIQCYHEARGDKHRDVCLIPVSAHGTNPASAQMAGMRVEPVKVRQDGSIDMDDLKSKAEKFSNRLSCLMITYPSTFGVFEETVADVCDIIHKNGGQVYLDGANMNAQVGLCRPGDYGSDVSHLNLHKTFCIPHGGGGPGMGPIGVKSHLAPFLPGHPVVNPLGENATIYGVVSAAPFGSSAILPISWTYIKMMGPRGLRKATQVAILNANYMSKKLEGHYKTLFKSPTSDLAAHEFIIDVRDFKKSANIEAVDIAKRLMDYG
;
A
#
# COMPACT_ATOMS: atom_id res chain seq x y z
N GLY A 1 2.90 -6.71 -9.99
CA GLY A 1 2.52 -5.30 -10.17
C GLY A 1 3.54 -4.57 -11.02
N LEU A 2 4.69 -4.21 -10.47
CA LEU A 2 5.73 -3.44 -11.16
C LEU A 2 6.20 -4.07 -12.49
N ARG A 3 6.36 -5.40 -12.55
CA ARG A 3 6.64 -6.12 -13.81
C ARG A 3 5.54 -5.97 -14.86
N ALA A 4 4.26 -5.99 -14.47
CA ALA A 4 3.16 -5.78 -15.41
C ALA A 4 3.17 -4.34 -15.97
N ILE A 5 3.51 -3.34 -15.14
CA ILE A 5 3.72 -1.96 -15.58
C ILE A 5 4.89 -1.88 -16.59
N GLN A 6 6.01 -2.53 -16.31
CA GLN A 6 7.15 -2.54 -17.23
C GLN A 6 6.80 -3.19 -18.57
N CYS A 7 6.16 -4.36 -18.55
CA CYS A 7 5.74 -5.03 -19.78
C CYS A 7 4.70 -4.21 -20.56
N TYR A 8 3.83 -3.47 -19.88
CA TYR A 8 2.91 -2.51 -20.50
C TYR A 8 3.66 -1.38 -21.21
N HIS A 9 4.65 -0.76 -20.56
CA HIS A 9 5.50 0.26 -21.19
C HIS A 9 6.28 -0.31 -22.37
N GLU A 10 6.86 -1.51 -22.22
CA GLU A 10 7.62 -2.19 -23.28
C GLU A 10 6.78 -2.48 -24.51
N ALA A 11 5.53 -2.94 -24.33
CA ALA A 11 4.60 -3.23 -25.42
C ALA A 11 4.17 -1.97 -26.20
N ARG A 12 4.27 -0.79 -25.57
CA ARG A 12 4.02 0.51 -26.19
C ARG A 12 5.26 1.17 -26.80
N GLY A 13 6.42 0.51 -26.73
CA GLY A 13 7.70 1.06 -27.19
C GLY A 13 8.40 1.98 -26.19
N ASP A 14 7.85 2.15 -24.99
CA ASP A 14 8.34 3.04 -23.93
C ASP A 14 9.34 2.32 -22.97
N LYS A 15 10.23 1.46 -23.49
CA LYS A 15 11.13 0.61 -22.67
C LYS A 15 12.06 1.41 -21.74
N HIS A 16 12.33 2.67 -22.08
CA HIS A 16 13.18 3.57 -21.29
C HIS A 16 12.50 4.13 -20.04
N ARG A 17 11.20 3.85 -19.82
CA ARG A 17 10.46 4.26 -18.62
C ARG A 17 10.75 3.33 -17.44
N ASP A 18 11.77 3.68 -16.67
CA ASP A 18 12.28 2.89 -15.56
C ASP A 18 12.32 3.63 -14.21
N VAL A 19 11.93 4.90 -14.14
CA VAL A 19 11.90 5.68 -12.89
C VAL A 19 10.65 5.32 -12.07
N CYS A 20 10.86 4.92 -10.82
CA CYS A 20 9.83 4.67 -9.83
C CYS A 20 9.90 5.73 -8.73
N LEU A 21 8.90 6.60 -8.67
CA LEU A 21 8.76 7.57 -7.58
C LEU A 21 8.24 6.85 -6.33
N ILE A 22 8.82 7.11 -5.16
CA ILE A 22 8.42 6.48 -3.89
C ILE A 22 8.49 7.51 -2.76
N PRO A 23 7.38 7.85 -2.08
CA PRO A 23 7.42 8.68 -0.88
C PRO A 23 8.32 8.08 0.20
N VAL A 24 9.09 8.91 0.90
CA VAL A 24 9.99 8.45 1.98
C VAL A 24 9.26 7.80 3.17
N SER A 25 7.94 7.95 3.26
CA SER A 25 7.08 7.28 4.23
C SER A 25 6.73 5.84 3.85
N ALA A 26 6.95 5.41 2.61
CA ALA A 26 6.54 4.09 2.13
C ALA A 26 7.19 2.93 2.91
N HIS A 27 6.52 1.78 2.96
CA HIS A 27 7.08 0.57 3.54
C HIS A 27 8.37 0.15 2.81
N GLY A 28 9.37 -0.36 3.53
CA GLY A 28 10.69 -0.69 2.96
C GLY A 28 10.67 -1.73 1.84
N THR A 29 9.59 -2.52 1.73
CA THR A 29 9.37 -3.42 0.58
C THR A 29 9.18 -2.69 -0.73
N ASN A 30 8.73 -1.44 -0.73
CA ASN A 30 8.43 -0.69 -1.94
C ASN A 30 9.72 -0.38 -2.72
N PRO A 31 10.73 0.31 -2.14
CA PRO A 31 12.00 0.53 -2.84
C PRO A 31 12.74 -0.78 -3.15
N ALA A 32 12.70 -1.77 -2.26
CA ALA A 32 13.31 -3.07 -2.52
C ALA A 32 12.66 -3.80 -3.72
N SER A 33 11.33 -3.77 -3.83
CA SER A 33 10.60 -4.40 -4.95
C SER A 33 10.83 -3.66 -6.26
N ALA A 34 10.91 -2.32 -6.23
CA ALA A 34 11.23 -1.52 -7.39
C ALA A 34 12.65 -1.83 -7.91
N GLN A 35 13.63 -1.92 -7.01
CA GLN A 35 14.99 -2.31 -7.37
C GLN A 35 15.05 -3.74 -7.92
N MET A 36 14.34 -4.69 -7.31
CA MET A 36 14.23 -6.07 -7.80
C MET A 36 13.61 -6.15 -9.19
N ALA A 37 12.65 -5.25 -9.50
CA ALA A 37 12.07 -5.13 -10.83
C ALA A 37 13.00 -4.43 -11.83
N GLY A 38 14.18 -3.96 -11.43
CA GLY A 38 15.11 -3.22 -12.28
C GLY A 38 14.74 -1.75 -12.51
N MET A 39 13.91 -1.17 -11.64
CA MET A 39 13.55 0.25 -11.70
C MET A 39 14.57 1.11 -10.95
N ARG A 40 14.73 2.35 -11.40
CA ARG A 40 15.46 3.40 -10.70
C ARG A 40 14.55 4.07 -9.66
N VAL A 41 14.85 3.88 -8.38
CA VAL A 41 14.09 4.49 -7.28
C VAL A 41 14.47 5.96 -7.13
N GLU A 42 13.48 6.84 -7.14
CA GLU A 42 13.63 8.26 -6.86
C GLU A 42 12.70 8.64 -5.68
N PRO A 43 13.25 9.03 -4.52
CA PRO A 43 12.45 9.31 -3.33
C PRO A 43 11.61 10.58 -3.55
N VAL A 44 10.40 10.62 -3.00
CA VAL A 44 9.53 11.81 -2.93
C VAL A 44 9.44 12.28 -1.48
N LYS A 45 9.57 13.58 -1.25
CA LYS A 45 9.51 14.16 0.09
C LYS A 45 8.11 14.05 0.69
N VAL A 46 8.07 14.07 2.01
CA VAL A 46 6.84 14.21 2.80
C VAL A 46 6.94 15.47 3.64
N ARG A 47 5.81 16.13 3.87
CA ARG A 47 5.70 17.32 4.72
C ARG A 47 5.75 16.94 6.19
N GLN A 48 5.85 17.95 7.06
CA GLN A 48 5.90 17.74 8.51
C GLN A 48 4.60 17.15 9.08
N ASP A 49 3.47 17.36 8.42
CA ASP A 49 2.18 16.76 8.76
C ASP A 49 2.03 15.31 8.24
N GLY A 50 3.06 14.78 7.57
CA GLY A 50 3.10 13.42 7.05
C GLY A 50 2.51 13.24 5.65
N SER A 51 1.93 14.29 5.05
CA SER A 51 1.40 14.23 3.68
C SER A 51 2.51 14.22 2.62
N ILE A 52 2.20 13.73 1.42
CA ILE A 52 3.12 13.82 0.28
C ILE A 52 3.40 15.29 -0.06
N ASP A 53 4.67 15.63 -0.27
CA ASP A 53 5.05 16.96 -0.76
C ASP A 53 4.69 17.09 -2.25
N MET A 54 3.54 17.71 -2.52
CA MET A 54 2.99 17.87 -3.87
C MET A 54 3.91 18.65 -4.81
N ASP A 55 4.69 19.61 -4.31
CA ASP A 55 5.59 20.42 -5.14
C ASP A 55 6.81 19.59 -5.57
N ASP A 56 7.38 18.82 -4.64
CA ASP A 56 8.47 17.88 -4.93
C ASP A 56 8.00 16.75 -5.87
N LEU A 57 6.80 16.22 -5.65
CA LEU A 57 6.17 15.21 -6.52
C LEU A 57 6.03 15.74 -7.95
N LYS A 58 5.42 16.93 -8.11
CA LYS A 58 5.19 17.55 -9.42
C LYS A 58 6.51 17.83 -10.13
N SER A 59 7.47 18.44 -9.43
CA SER A 59 8.81 18.72 -9.96
C SER A 59 9.51 17.44 -10.46
N LYS A 60 9.43 16.34 -9.70
CA LYS A 60 10.03 15.05 -10.09
C LYS A 60 9.27 14.36 -11.22
N ALA A 61 7.95 14.39 -11.21
CA ALA A 61 7.13 13.83 -12.29
C ALA A 61 7.46 14.52 -13.62
N GLU A 62 7.59 15.85 -13.63
CA GLU A 62 7.97 16.63 -14.81
C GLU A 62 9.43 16.37 -15.22
N LYS A 63 10.36 16.42 -14.27
CA LYS A 63 11.80 16.14 -14.50
C LYS A 63 12.02 14.77 -15.13
N PHE A 64 11.29 13.76 -14.68
CA PHE A 64 11.41 12.39 -15.15
C PHE A 64 10.32 12.01 -16.17
N SER A 65 9.52 12.93 -16.69
CA SER A 65 8.36 12.66 -17.57
C SER A 65 8.64 11.70 -18.72
N ASN A 66 9.83 11.77 -19.34
CA ASN A 66 10.24 10.84 -20.41
C ASN A 66 10.59 9.44 -19.89
N ARG A 67 11.06 9.30 -18.65
CA ARG A 67 11.47 8.03 -18.03
C ARG A 67 10.54 7.54 -16.90
N LEU A 68 9.46 8.27 -16.62
CA LEU A 68 8.56 7.97 -15.51
C LEU A 68 7.82 6.68 -15.80
N SER A 69 8.13 5.64 -15.01
CA SER A 69 7.50 4.33 -15.10
C SER A 69 6.26 4.28 -14.22
N CYS A 70 6.42 4.59 -12.93
CA CYS A 70 5.34 4.58 -11.97
C CYS A 70 5.62 5.38 -10.71
N LEU A 71 4.57 5.56 -9.91
CA LEU A 71 4.61 5.97 -8.52
C LEU A 71 4.11 4.80 -7.67
N MET A 72 4.78 4.54 -6.53
CA MET A 72 4.26 3.67 -5.48
C MET A 72 3.76 4.52 -4.32
N ILE A 73 2.47 4.40 -3.98
CA ILE A 73 1.86 5.04 -2.81
C ILE A 73 1.21 4.01 -1.89
N THR A 74 1.03 4.34 -0.62
CA THR A 74 0.23 3.58 0.34
C THR A 74 -0.95 4.44 0.75
N TYR A 75 -2.18 3.90 0.72
CA TYR A 75 -3.37 4.65 1.11
C TYR A 75 -4.29 3.82 2.03
N PRO A 76 -4.74 4.36 3.17
CA PRO A 76 -4.15 5.49 3.90
C PRO A 76 -2.64 5.35 4.05
N SER A 77 -1.94 6.47 4.26
CA SER A 77 -0.48 6.47 4.38
C SER A 77 -0.01 5.58 5.54
N THR A 78 1.28 5.24 5.57
CA THR A 78 1.91 4.49 6.67
C THR A 78 1.93 5.25 8.00
N PHE A 79 1.51 6.51 8.00
CA PHE A 79 1.28 7.31 9.20
C PHE A 79 -0.15 7.19 9.74
N GLY A 80 -1.00 6.39 9.09
CA GLY A 80 -2.37 6.17 9.52
C GLY A 80 -3.30 7.35 9.20
N VAL A 81 -3.04 8.12 8.13
CA VAL A 81 -3.84 9.29 7.76
C VAL A 81 -4.35 9.17 6.32
N PHE A 82 -5.61 9.55 6.09
CA PHE A 82 -6.17 9.73 4.75
C PHE A 82 -5.67 11.06 4.18
N GLU A 83 -4.92 10.99 3.08
CA GLU A 83 -4.54 12.18 2.32
C GLU A 83 -5.71 12.69 1.46
N GLU A 84 -5.92 14.00 1.46
CA GLU A 84 -6.97 14.68 0.69
C GLU A 84 -6.64 14.75 -0.81
N THR A 85 -5.36 14.65 -1.17
CA THR A 85 -4.85 14.89 -2.54
C THR A 85 -4.55 13.60 -3.31
N VAL A 86 -4.99 12.43 -2.84
CA VAL A 86 -4.59 11.14 -3.45
C VAL A 86 -4.99 11.03 -4.93
N ALA A 87 -6.15 11.59 -5.32
CA ALA A 87 -6.57 11.63 -6.72
C ALA A 87 -5.69 12.56 -7.55
N ASP A 88 -5.34 13.74 -7.03
CA ASP A 88 -4.43 14.68 -7.69
C ASP A 88 -3.03 14.06 -7.90
N VAL A 89 -2.56 13.30 -6.91
CA VAL A 89 -1.32 12.52 -7.00
C VAL A 89 -1.38 11.54 -8.17
N CYS A 90 -2.46 10.77 -8.30
CA CYS A 90 -2.64 9.85 -9.43
C CYS A 90 -2.64 10.61 -10.77
N ASP A 91 -3.40 11.70 -10.85
CA ASP A 91 -3.52 12.54 -12.05
C ASP A 91 -2.17 13.11 -12.50
N ILE A 92 -1.34 13.60 -11.57
CA ILE A 92 0.01 14.11 -11.87
C ILE A 92 0.86 13.02 -12.53
N ILE A 93 0.80 11.80 -12.01
CA ILE A 93 1.57 10.67 -12.55
C ILE A 93 1.07 10.26 -13.93
N HIS A 94 -0.25 10.15 -14.10
CA HIS A 94 -0.86 9.81 -15.38
C HIS A 94 -0.57 10.87 -16.45
N LYS A 95 -0.64 12.17 -16.12
CA LYS A 95 -0.29 13.28 -17.03
C LYS A 95 1.16 13.22 -17.51
N ASN A 96 2.06 12.63 -16.73
CA ASN A 96 3.48 12.44 -17.07
C ASN A 96 3.77 11.04 -17.64
N GLY A 97 2.75 10.27 -18.02
CA GLY A 97 2.87 8.97 -18.69
C GLY A 97 3.24 7.81 -17.76
N GLY A 98 3.25 8.01 -16.44
CA GLY A 98 3.48 6.96 -15.46
C GLY A 98 2.24 6.13 -15.16
N GLN A 99 2.42 5.06 -14.39
CA GLN A 99 1.37 4.24 -13.79
C GLN A 99 1.34 4.39 -12.27
N VAL A 100 0.21 4.10 -11.63
CA VAL A 100 0.05 4.22 -10.17
C VAL A 100 -0.07 2.84 -9.54
N TYR A 101 0.97 2.45 -8.81
CA TYR A 101 0.95 1.29 -7.94
C TYR A 101 0.49 1.73 -6.54
N LEU A 102 -0.60 1.17 -6.05
CA LEU A 102 -1.06 1.39 -4.68
C LEU A 102 -0.79 0.16 -3.82
N ASP A 103 0.00 0.35 -2.78
CA ASP A 103 0.20 -0.61 -1.71
C ASP A 103 -1.11 -0.77 -0.92
N GLY A 104 -1.75 -1.93 -1.07
CA GLY A 104 -3.02 -2.25 -0.43
C GLY A 104 -2.88 -2.93 0.93
N ALA A 105 -1.72 -2.86 1.59
CA ALA A 105 -1.56 -3.35 2.96
C ALA A 105 -2.55 -2.68 3.94
N ASN A 106 -2.90 -1.41 3.70
CA ASN A 106 -3.79 -0.62 4.54
C ASN A 106 -5.27 -0.67 4.09
N MET A 107 -5.64 -1.65 3.26
CA MET A 107 -7.00 -1.79 2.76
C MET A 107 -8.05 -2.03 3.85
N ASN A 108 -7.67 -2.42 5.07
CA ASN A 108 -8.62 -2.56 6.17
C ASN A 108 -9.32 -1.23 6.54
N ALA A 109 -8.72 -0.08 6.18
CA ALA A 109 -9.32 1.24 6.28
C ALA A 109 -10.23 1.61 5.09
N GLN A 110 -10.27 0.81 4.01
CA GLN A 110 -10.96 1.16 2.77
C GLN A 110 -12.15 0.27 2.41
N VAL A 111 -12.11 -1.02 2.74
CA VAL A 111 -13.10 -2.00 2.24
C VAL A 111 -14.54 -1.55 2.54
N GLY A 112 -15.32 -1.35 1.48
CA GLY A 112 -16.72 -0.92 1.57
C GLY A 112 -16.93 0.58 1.81
N LEU A 113 -15.87 1.39 1.84
CA LEU A 113 -15.90 2.85 1.95
C LEU A 113 -15.36 3.54 0.69
N CYS A 114 -14.20 3.13 0.20
CA CYS A 114 -13.58 3.63 -1.03
C CYS A 114 -12.84 2.49 -1.74
N ARG A 115 -12.43 2.73 -3.01
CA ARG A 115 -11.77 1.72 -3.84
C ARG A 115 -10.58 2.34 -4.57
N PRO A 116 -9.37 1.74 -4.53
CA PRO A 116 -8.18 2.21 -5.24
C PRO A 116 -8.40 2.56 -6.70
N GLY A 117 -9.14 1.72 -7.41
CA GLY A 117 -9.42 1.93 -8.83
C GLY A 117 -10.33 3.12 -9.13
N ASP A 118 -11.09 3.65 -8.16
CA ASP A 118 -12.01 4.77 -8.39
C ASP A 118 -11.30 6.13 -8.32
N TYR A 119 -10.18 6.21 -7.60
CA TYR A 119 -9.41 7.45 -7.41
C TYR A 119 -8.05 7.43 -8.14
N GLY A 120 -7.88 6.53 -9.12
CA GLY A 120 -6.77 6.60 -10.08
C GLY A 120 -5.66 5.55 -9.93
N SER A 121 -5.78 4.56 -9.03
CA SER A 121 -4.80 3.47 -9.00
C SER A 121 -4.98 2.49 -10.16
N ASP A 122 -3.86 2.10 -10.80
CA ASP A 122 -3.83 1.15 -11.91
C ASP A 122 -3.64 -0.29 -11.43
N VAL A 123 -2.86 -0.49 -10.37
CA VAL A 123 -2.56 -1.80 -9.80
C VAL A 123 -2.37 -1.71 -8.29
N SER A 124 -2.90 -2.68 -7.57
CA SER A 124 -2.65 -2.83 -6.14
C SER A 124 -2.41 -4.28 -5.78
N HIS A 125 -1.48 -4.53 -4.87
CA HIS A 125 -1.44 -5.81 -4.16
C HIS A 125 -2.32 -5.74 -2.91
N LEU A 126 -2.84 -6.88 -2.48
CA LEU A 126 -3.58 -7.01 -1.23
C LEU A 126 -2.86 -7.97 -0.30
N ASN A 127 -2.68 -7.62 0.97
CA ASN A 127 -2.21 -8.56 1.98
C ASN A 127 -3.39 -9.37 2.52
N LEU A 128 -3.63 -10.56 1.96
CA LEU A 128 -4.71 -11.44 2.45
C LEU A 128 -4.49 -11.88 3.90
N HIS A 129 -3.22 -11.94 4.33
CA HIS A 129 -2.77 -12.25 5.69
C HIS A 129 -2.85 -11.08 6.67
N LYS A 130 -3.31 -9.91 6.21
CA LYS A 130 -3.66 -8.77 7.05
C LYS A 130 -5.16 -8.51 6.98
N THR A 131 -5.62 -7.97 5.87
CA THR A 131 -7.00 -7.48 5.69
C THR A 131 -8.03 -8.60 5.57
N PHE A 132 -7.63 -9.77 5.07
CA PHE A 132 -8.57 -10.86 4.70
C PHE A 132 -8.29 -12.17 5.44
N CYS A 133 -7.86 -12.04 6.70
CA CYS A 133 -7.89 -13.08 7.74
C CYS A 133 -7.01 -14.33 7.55
N ILE A 134 -6.13 -14.41 6.54
CA ILE A 134 -5.11 -15.47 6.55
C ILE A 134 -4.24 -15.28 7.82
N PRO A 135 -3.96 -16.34 8.60
CA PRO A 135 -3.22 -16.20 9.85
C PRO A 135 -1.77 -15.79 9.62
N HIS A 136 -1.23 -14.95 10.52
CA HIS A 136 0.16 -14.47 10.44
C HIS A 136 1.21 -15.55 10.69
N GLY A 137 0.88 -16.61 11.45
CA GLY A 137 1.70 -17.82 11.61
C GLY A 137 3.14 -17.63 12.12
N GLY A 138 3.42 -16.55 12.85
CA GLY A 138 4.78 -16.26 13.34
C GLY A 138 5.75 -15.73 12.28
N GLY A 139 5.24 -15.27 11.13
CA GLY A 139 6.06 -14.75 10.02
C GLY A 139 5.66 -15.27 8.63
N GLY A 140 4.56 -16.02 8.54
CA GLY A 140 4.04 -16.61 7.30
C GLY A 140 3.11 -17.79 7.62
N PRO A 141 2.29 -18.24 6.66
CA PRO A 141 2.30 -17.88 5.25
C PRO A 141 1.52 -16.60 4.93
N GLY A 142 1.74 -16.05 3.73
CA GLY A 142 0.96 -14.93 3.20
C GLY A 142 0.59 -15.12 1.74
N MET A 143 -0.49 -14.48 1.31
CA MET A 143 -0.84 -14.30 -0.11
C MET A 143 -0.96 -12.81 -0.45
N GLY A 144 -0.40 -12.46 -1.61
CA GLY A 144 -0.30 -11.09 -2.14
C GLY A 144 -0.88 -10.96 -3.55
N PRO A 145 -2.16 -11.29 -3.81
CA PRO A 145 -2.76 -11.14 -5.12
C PRO A 145 -2.73 -9.68 -5.56
N ILE A 146 -2.64 -9.46 -6.88
CA ILE A 146 -2.74 -8.12 -7.46
C ILE A 146 -4.07 -7.95 -8.19
N GLY A 147 -4.74 -6.83 -7.93
CA GLY A 147 -5.81 -6.32 -8.77
C GLY A 147 -5.24 -5.30 -9.75
N VAL A 148 -5.65 -5.36 -11.01
CA VAL A 148 -5.17 -4.46 -12.07
C VAL A 148 -6.33 -3.88 -12.88
N LYS A 149 -6.16 -2.68 -13.42
CA LYS A 149 -7.02 -2.13 -14.47
C LYS A 149 -6.86 -2.93 -15.77
N SER A 150 -7.86 -2.85 -16.64
CA SER A 150 -7.96 -3.67 -17.85
C SER A 150 -6.76 -3.54 -18.78
N HIS A 151 -6.15 -2.35 -18.90
CA HIS A 151 -4.98 -2.13 -19.76
C HIS A 151 -3.72 -2.85 -19.27
N LEU A 152 -3.63 -3.19 -17.99
CA LEU A 152 -2.52 -3.98 -17.43
C LEU A 152 -2.80 -5.49 -17.43
N ALA A 153 -4.05 -5.92 -17.61
CA ALA A 153 -4.45 -7.33 -17.54
C ALA A 153 -3.70 -8.26 -18.53
N PRO A 154 -3.45 -7.86 -19.79
CA PRO A 154 -2.67 -8.69 -20.73
C PRO A 154 -1.23 -8.93 -20.30
N PHE A 155 -0.70 -8.12 -19.38
CA PHE A 155 0.69 -8.13 -18.92
C PHE A 155 0.86 -8.77 -17.54
N LEU A 156 -0.18 -9.43 -17.02
CA LEU A 156 -0.09 -10.19 -15.78
C LEU A 156 0.91 -11.35 -15.92
N PRO A 157 1.57 -11.78 -14.82
CA PRO A 157 2.42 -12.95 -14.85
C PRO A 157 1.64 -14.21 -15.26
N GLY A 158 2.25 -15.03 -16.11
CA GLY A 158 1.73 -16.35 -16.49
C GLY A 158 2.47 -17.48 -15.76
N HIS A 159 2.28 -18.71 -16.23
CA HIS A 159 3.02 -19.87 -15.73
C HIS A 159 3.16 -20.94 -16.83
N PRO A 160 4.33 -21.56 -17.01
CA PRO A 160 4.65 -22.39 -18.18
C PRO A 160 3.91 -23.75 -18.20
N VAL A 161 3.49 -24.26 -17.05
CA VAL A 161 2.78 -25.55 -16.94
C VAL A 161 1.26 -25.40 -16.98
N VAL A 162 0.73 -24.37 -16.33
CA VAL A 162 -0.70 -24.08 -16.24
C VAL A 162 -0.84 -22.57 -16.29
N ASN A 163 -1.18 -22.02 -17.45
CA ASN A 163 -1.24 -20.57 -17.61
C ASN A 163 -2.56 -20.02 -17.01
N PRO A 164 -2.53 -19.21 -15.94
CA PRO A 164 -3.74 -18.66 -15.33
C PRO A 164 -4.49 -17.68 -16.24
N LEU A 165 -3.86 -17.19 -17.31
CA LEU A 165 -4.45 -16.29 -18.30
C LEU A 165 -5.06 -17.03 -19.51
N GLY A 166 -5.01 -18.36 -19.53
CA GLY A 166 -5.45 -19.21 -20.65
C GLY A 166 -4.27 -19.75 -21.47
N GLU A 167 -4.50 -20.89 -22.14
CA GLU A 167 -3.43 -21.65 -22.83
C GLU A 167 -2.67 -20.83 -23.89
N ASN A 168 -3.35 -19.95 -24.60
CA ASN A 168 -2.77 -19.15 -25.69
C ASN A 168 -2.30 -17.75 -25.27
N ALA A 169 -2.38 -17.40 -23.98
CA ALA A 169 -1.98 -16.08 -23.52
C ALA A 169 -0.46 -15.95 -23.43
N THR A 170 0.07 -14.80 -23.89
CA THR A 170 1.51 -14.49 -23.78
C THR A 170 1.95 -14.48 -22.31
N ILE A 171 3.08 -15.14 -22.02
CA ILE A 171 3.64 -15.20 -20.68
C ILE A 171 4.70 -14.09 -20.54
N TYR A 172 4.38 -13.05 -19.76
CA TYR A 172 5.29 -11.93 -19.46
C TYR A 172 6.21 -12.19 -18.26
N GLY A 173 6.44 -13.47 -17.95
CA GLY A 173 7.25 -13.94 -16.83
C GLY A 173 6.46 -14.73 -15.79
N VAL A 174 7.19 -15.27 -14.82
CA VAL A 174 6.69 -16.12 -13.75
C VAL A 174 7.23 -15.58 -12.43
N VAL A 175 6.36 -15.38 -11.44
CA VAL A 175 6.74 -14.77 -10.15
C VAL A 175 6.59 -15.74 -8.96
N SER A 176 6.09 -16.94 -9.20
CA SER A 176 5.88 -17.97 -8.18
C SER A 176 6.00 -19.35 -8.82
N ALA A 177 6.50 -20.33 -8.06
CA ALA A 177 6.73 -21.69 -8.55
C ALA A 177 5.44 -22.47 -8.86
N ALA A 178 4.30 -22.06 -8.30
CA ALA A 178 2.98 -22.59 -8.60
C ALA A 178 2.12 -21.49 -9.23
N PRO A 179 1.22 -21.82 -10.20
CA PRO A 179 0.46 -20.84 -10.97
C PRO A 179 -0.43 -19.92 -10.15
N PHE A 180 -0.89 -20.39 -8.98
CA PHE A 180 -1.74 -19.64 -8.05
C PHE A 180 -1.10 -19.50 -6.66
N GLY A 181 0.21 -19.72 -6.54
CA GLY A 181 0.93 -19.69 -5.27
C GLY A 181 0.37 -20.66 -4.24
N SER A 182 0.27 -20.23 -2.98
CA SER A 182 -0.26 -21.00 -1.85
C SER A 182 -1.79 -21.14 -1.92
N SER A 183 -2.27 -21.94 -2.87
CA SER A 183 -3.71 -22.03 -3.20
C SER A 183 -4.56 -22.56 -2.04
N ALA A 184 -4.00 -23.44 -1.22
CA ALA A 184 -4.70 -24.10 -0.12
C ALA A 184 -5.20 -23.13 0.98
N ILE A 185 -4.62 -21.92 1.08
CA ILE A 185 -5.01 -20.91 2.09
C ILE A 185 -5.98 -19.85 1.54
N LEU A 186 -6.22 -19.81 0.23
CA LEU A 186 -7.18 -18.89 -0.39
C LEU A 186 -8.63 -19.05 0.12
N PRO A 187 -9.12 -20.27 0.46
CA PRO A 187 -10.45 -20.44 1.06
C PRO A 187 -10.69 -19.64 2.34
N ILE A 188 -9.64 -19.28 3.09
CA ILE A 188 -9.78 -18.48 4.33
C ILE A 188 -10.35 -17.10 4.00
N SER A 189 -9.71 -16.38 3.07
CA SER A 189 -10.16 -15.06 2.62
C SER A 189 -11.50 -15.13 1.88
N TRP A 190 -11.71 -16.17 1.07
CA TRP A 190 -13.00 -16.39 0.41
C TRP A 190 -14.14 -16.54 1.43
N THR A 191 -13.92 -17.34 2.48
CA THR A 191 -14.92 -17.60 3.53
C THR A 191 -15.22 -16.33 4.32
N TYR A 192 -14.18 -15.57 4.71
CA TYR A 192 -14.36 -14.26 5.35
C TYR A 192 -15.23 -13.32 4.51
N ILE A 193 -14.90 -13.14 3.23
CA ILE A 193 -15.65 -12.26 2.33
C ILE A 193 -17.11 -12.72 2.19
N LYS A 194 -17.34 -14.04 2.02
CA LYS A 194 -18.69 -14.59 1.83
C LYS A 194 -19.55 -14.51 3.09
N MET A 195 -18.99 -14.77 4.27
CA MET A 195 -19.73 -14.70 5.53
C MET A 195 -20.03 -13.26 5.94
N MET A 196 -19.08 -12.34 5.75
CA MET A 196 -19.28 -10.94 6.11
C MET A 196 -20.26 -10.25 5.16
N GLY A 197 -20.18 -10.57 3.87
CA GLY A 197 -20.93 -9.88 2.81
C GLY A 197 -20.61 -8.37 2.75
N PRO A 198 -21.26 -7.61 1.86
CA PRO A 198 -20.94 -6.20 1.66
C PRO A 198 -21.18 -5.35 2.91
N ARG A 199 -22.24 -5.63 3.68
CA ARG A 199 -22.56 -4.90 4.91
C ARG A 199 -21.57 -5.18 6.02
N GLY A 200 -21.22 -6.45 6.24
CA GLY A 200 -20.25 -6.84 7.27
C GLY A 200 -18.87 -6.30 6.96
N LEU A 201 -18.42 -6.39 5.71
CA LEU A 201 -17.12 -5.85 5.29
C LEU A 201 -17.03 -4.34 5.53
N ARG A 202 -18.04 -3.57 5.10
CA ARG A 202 -18.12 -2.12 5.38
C ARG A 202 -18.10 -1.84 6.88
N LYS A 203 -18.87 -2.61 7.67
CA LYS A 203 -18.92 -2.42 9.13
C LYS A 203 -17.58 -2.73 9.79
N ALA A 204 -16.86 -3.77 9.35
CA ALA A 204 -15.54 -4.11 9.86
C ALA A 204 -14.55 -2.95 9.68
N THR A 205 -14.51 -2.35 8.49
CA THR A 205 -13.69 -1.18 8.22
C THR A 205 -14.09 0.03 9.07
N GLN A 206 -15.39 0.31 9.22
CA GLN A 206 -15.86 1.39 10.10
C GLN A 206 -15.45 1.17 11.56
N VAL A 207 -15.53 -0.07 12.05
CA VAL A 207 -15.13 -0.42 13.42
C VAL A 207 -13.61 -0.34 13.60
N ALA A 208 -12.82 -0.71 12.59
CA ALA A 208 -11.37 -0.55 12.64
C ALA A 208 -10.96 0.92 12.83
N ILE A 209 -11.56 1.83 12.03
CA ILE A 209 -11.34 3.28 12.15
C ILE A 209 -11.85 3.80 13.51
N LEU A 210 -13.05 3.40 13.92
CA LEU A 210 -13.62 3.77 15.23
C LEU A 210 -12.69 3.37 16.39
N ASN A 211 -12.19 2.14 16.40
CA ASN A 211 -11.35 1.64 17.48
C ASN A 211 -10.02 2.39 17.56
N ALA A 212 -9.39 2.67 16.41
CA ALA A 212 -8.15 3.45 16.37
C ALA A 212 -8.36 4.85 16.95
N ASN A 213 -9.44 5.53 16.56
CA ASN A 213 -9.75 6.89 17.02
C ASN A 213 -10.21 6.92 18.48
N TYR A 214 -10.95 5.90 18.94
CA TYR A 214 -11.27 5.71 20.36
C TYR A 214 -9.99 5.57 21.20
N MET A 215 -9.04 4.73 20.77
CA MET A 215 -7.76 4.55 21.48
C MET A 215 -6.92 5.84 21.48
N SER A 216 -6.78 6.51 20.34
CA SER A 216 -6.09 7.81 20.25
C SER A 216 -6.72 8.83 21.21
N LYS A 217 -8.06 8.92 21.25
CA LYS A 217 -8.78 9.81 22.17
C LYS A 217 -8.59 9.44 23.64
N LYS A 218 -8.58 8.15 23.97
CA LYS A 218 -8.38 7.68 25.35
C LYS A 218 -6.96 7.96 25.86
N LEU A 219 -5.97 7.96 24.96
CA LEU A 219 -4.56 8.25 25.28
C LEU A 219 -4.24 9.75 25.25
N GLU A 220 -5.19 10.59 24.85
CA GLU A 220 -5.05 12.04 24.86
C GLU A 220 -4.77 12.56 26.28
N GLY A 221 -3.91 13.57 26.39
CA GLY A 221 -3.43 14.09 27.68
C GLY A 221 -2.28 13.28 28.29
N HIS A 222 -2.13 12.00 27.92
CA HIS A 222 -0.99 11.17 28.34
C HIS A 222 0.09 11.09 27.27
N TYR A 223 -0.31 10.95 26.01
CA TYR A 223 0.61 10.88 24.88
C TYR A 223 0.13 11.74 23.70
N LYS A 224 1.09 12.22 22.91
CA LYS A 224 0.81 12.95 21.68
C LYS A 224 0.59 11.96 20.53
N THR A 225 -0.57 12.03 19.88
CA THR A 225 -0.74 11.38 18.56
C THR A 225 0.02 12.21 17.52
N LEU A 226 0.96 11.60 16.80
CA LEU A 226 1.92 12.33 15.96
C LEU A 226 1.27 12.92 14.70
N PHE A 227 0.43 12.14 14.01
CA PHE A 227 -0.22 12.54 12.77
C PHE A 227 -1.72 12.32 12.88
N LYS A 228 -2.48 13.29 12.38
CA LYS A 228 -3.93 13.26 12.24
C LYS A 228 -4.31 14.04 10.98
N SER A 229 -5.49 13.77 10.44
CA SER A 229 -6.06 14.55 9.35
C SER A 229 -6.24 16.02 9.81
N PRO A 230 -5.71 17.01 9.07
CA PRO A 230 -5.90 18.43 9.39
C PRO A 230 -7.37 18.89 9.32
N THR A 231 -8.20 18.19 8.54
CA THR A 231 -9.61 18.56 8.31
C THR A 231 -10.55 17.96 9.35
N SER A 232 -10.25 16.76 9.84
CA SER A 232 -11.13 16.03 10.76
C SER A 232 -10.57 15.83 12.17
N ASP A 233 -9.27 16.06 12.39
CA ASP A 233 -8.54 15.68 13.61
C ASP A 233 -8.64 14.17 13.95
N LEU A 234 -8.87 13.34 12.92
CA LEU A 234 -8.98 11.88 13.05
C LEU A 234 -7.82 11.16 12.36
N ALA A 235 -7.54 9.95 12.85
CA ALA A 235 -6.70 8.96 12.20
C ALA A 235 -7.54 7.98 11.36
N ALA A 236 -6.90 7.14 10.57
CA ALA A 236 -7.52 6.06 9.83
C ALA A 236 -7.70 4.82 10.73
N HIS A 237 -7.22 3.65 10.29
CA HIS A 237 -7.27 2.40 11.07
C HIS A 237 -6.10 2.19 12.05
N GLU A 238 -5.14 3.12 12.08
CA GLU A 238 -3.95 3.08 12.93
C GLU A 238 -3.51 4.52 13.24
N PHE A 239 -2.69 4.71 14.28
CA PHE A 239 -2.13 6.01 14.65
C PHE A 239 -0.76 5.83 15.31
N ILE A 240 0.05 6.89 15.29
CA ILE A 240 1.41 6.88 15.87
C ILE A 240 1.40 7.67 17.17
N ILE A 241 1.95 7.06 18.22
CA ILE A 241 2.22 7.72 19.50
C ILE A 241 3.64 8.29 19.48
N ASP A 242 3.77 9.60 19.65
CA ASP A 242 5.08 10.25 19.76
C ASP A 242 5.64 10.09 21.17
N VAL A 243 6.72 9.32 21.28
CA VAL A 243 7.40 9.03 22.56
C VAL A 243 8.81 9.62 22.60
N ARG A 244 9.20 10.42 21.60
CA ARG A 244 10.58 10.92 21.45
C ARG A 244 10.99 11.85 22.59
N ASP A 245 10.06 12.62 23.13
CA ASP A 245 10.34 13.57 24.22
C ASP A 245 10.74 12.87 25.52
N PHE A 246 10.32 11.60 25.72
CA PHE A 246 10.70 10.83 26.91
C PHE A 246 12.18 10.51 26.98
N LYS A 247 12.90 10.55 25.85
CA LYS A 247 14.36 10.42 25.86
C LYS A 247 15.01 11.58 26.62
N LYS A 248 14.46 12.80 26.48
CA LYS A 248 15.00 13.98 27.16
C LYS A 248 14.50 14.11 28.60
N SER A 249 13.22 13.82 28.85
CA SER A 249 12.61 14.03 30.17
C SER A 249 12.89 12.91 31.17
N ALA A 250 13.04 11.66 30.70
CA ALA A 250 13.18 10.48 31.55
C ALA A 250 14.23 9.48 31.07
N ASN A 251 14.97 9.78 30.00
CA ASN A 251 15.87 8.84 29.32
C ASN A 251 15.20 7.51 28.93
N ILE A 252 13.92 7.58 28.55
CA ILE A 252 13.11 6.44 28.10
C ILE A 252 13.02 6.46 26.57
N GLU A 253 13.23 5.30 25.96
CA GLU A 253 13.10 5.07 24.52
C GLU A 253 11.87 4.23 24.18
N ALA A 254 11.50 4.21 22.90
CA ALA A 254 10.37 3.40 22.42
C ALA A 254 10.52 1.91 22.78
N VAL A 255 11.76 1.40 22.82
CA VAL A 255 12.03 0.01 23.21
C VAL A 255 11.68 -0.27 24.66
N ASP A 256 11.93 0.67 25.58
CA ASP A 256 11.61 0.48 27.00
C ASP A 256 10.10 0.36 27.20
N ILE A 257 9.33 1.20 26.51
CA ILE A 257 7.86 1.15 26.52
C ILE A 257 7.39 -0.17 25.91
N ALA A 258 7.94 -0.57 24.76
CA ALA A 258 7.58 -1.82 24.09
C ALA A 258 7.88 -3.06 24.95
N LYS A 259 9.02 -3.08 25.67
CA LYS A 259 9.35 -4.18 26.60
C LYS A 259 8.49 -4.13 27.85
N ARG A 260 8.21 -2.94 28.38
CA ARG A 260 7.34 -2.79 29.55
C ARG A 260 5.91 -3.24 29.28
N LEU A 261 5.39 -3.04 28.09
CA LEU A 261 4.07 -3.55 27.70
C LEU A 261 3.96 -5.07 27.86
N MET A 262 5.04 -5.83 27.70
CA MET A 262 5.03 -7.29 27.91
C MET A 262 4.62 -7.68 29.34
N ASP A 263 4.93 -6.83 30.33
CA ASP A 263 4.53 -7.06 31.73
C ASP A 263 3.02 -6.84 31.95
N TYR A 264 2.33 -6.21 31.00
CA TYR A 264 0.90 -5.89 31.07
C TYR A 264 0.02 -6.85 30.22
N GLY A 265 0.63 -7.87 29.61
CA GLY A 265 -0.04 -8.87 28.76
C GLY A 265 -0.17 -8.46 27.29
#